data_AF-A0AB36CNE6-F1
#
_entry.id   AF-A0AB36CNE6-F1
#
_cell.length_a   1.000
_cell.length_b   1.000
_cell.length_c   1.000
_cell.angle_alpha   90.00
_cell.angle_beta   90.00
_cell.angle_gamma   90.00
#
_symmetry.space_group_name_H-M   'P 1'
#
loop_
_entity.id
_entity.type
_entity.pdbx_description
1 polymer ?
#
loop_
_entity_poly.entity_id
_entity_poly.type
_entity_poly.pdbx_seq_one_letter_code
_entity_poly.pdbx_strand_id
1 'polypeptide(L)'
;MKRIVALFAASTALALGACGAPTDEEVAATSTVTQEVTADETTTAPSNTDGTDDNAGGESEIAEDSASNSTGIPAEEDQNTSPEPEHPDQAEPTPEDFQALMAEEMRNNGNVGDTFTIDGQPTELCIHGDGFGLNVVTTGANASCDFASELLEAATTDLNPTEQSIRDTMPQAFEVTSPVTNQTYTMDCSTDARNLITCTGGDNAVVYMY
;
A
#
# COMPACT_ATOMS: atom_id res chain seq x y z
N MET A 1 46.78 4.84 30.32
CA MET A 1 46.64 4.34 31.71
C MET A 1 45.63 3.19 31.67
N LYS A 2 46.06 2.02 32.16
CA LYS A 2 45.31 0.76 32.19
C LYS A 2 44.50 0.72 33.49
N ARG A 3 43.21 0.37 33.45
CA ARG A 3 42.51 -0.30 34.56
C ARG A 3 41.63 -1.42 34.01
N ILE A 4 42.03 -2.62 34.40
CA ILE A 4 41.36 -3.91 34.26
C ILE A 4 40.62 -4.17 35.59
N VAL A 5 39.72 -5.18 35.61
CA VAL A 5 39.19 -5.94 36.77
C VAL A 5 37.82 -5.43 37.26
N ALA A 6 36.77 -6.21 37.52
CA ALA A 6 36.42 -7.63 37.27
C ALA A 6 34.91 -7.84 37.56
N LEU A 7 34.39 -8.98 37.11
CA LEU A 7 33.10 -9.58 37.43
C LEU A 7 32.81 -9.69 38.93
N PHE A 8 31.53 -9.56 39.31
CA PHE A 8 30.91 -10.37 40.35
C PHE A 8 29.47 -10.73 39.96
N ALA A 9 29.18 -12.03 39.94
CA ALA A 9 27.85 -12.60 39.84
C ALA A 9 27.14 -12.56 41.20
N ALA A 10 25.82 -12.36 41.19
CA ALA A 10 24.97 -12.70 42.33
C ALA A 10 23.59 -13.16 41.82
N SER A 11 23.45 -14.47 41.75
CA SER A 11 22.20 -15.19 41.57
C SER A 11 21.24 -14.90 42.73
N THR A 12 19.97 -14.63 42.44
CA THR A 12 18.89 -14.81 43.42
C THR A 12 17.79 -15.63 42.78
N ALA A 13 17.85 -16.93 43.03
CA ALA A 13 16.73 -17.84 42.88
C ALA A 13 16.02 -17.95 44.23
N LEU A 14 14.71 -17.73 44.25
CA LEU A 14 13.81 -18.12 45.33
C LEU A 14 12.71 -18.99 44.69
N ALA A 15 12.76 -20.26 45.04
CA ALA A 15 11.76 -21.27 44.72
C ALA A 15 10.89 -21.56 45.97
N LEU A 16 9.84 -22.38 45.75
CA LEU A 16 8.91 -23.07 46.67
C LEU A 16 7.51 -22.43 46.72
N GLY A 17 6.40 -23.10 46.42
CA GLY A 17 6.17 -24.49 46.02
C GLY A 17 4.68 -24.89 46.13
N ALA A 18 4.43 -26.18 45.83
CA ALA A 18 3.23 -27.01 46.06
C ALA A 18 2.06 -26.87 45.05
N CYS A 19 1.41 -27.93 44.53
CA CYS A 19 1.46 -29.37 44.82
C CYS A 19 0.76 -30.17 43.69
N GLY A 20 1.23 -31.40 43.40
CA GLY A 20 0.44 -32.45 42.73
C GLY A 20 1.18 -33.19 41.60
N ALA A 21 1.77 -34.34 41.92
CA ALA A 21 2.37 -35.33 41.00
C ALA A 21 1.69 -36.72 41.23
N PRO A 22 2.11 -37.85 40.62
CA PRO A 22 2.98 -38.10 39.45
C PRO A 22 2.41 -39.17 38.47
N THR A 23 3.14 -39.41 37.37
CA THR A 23 3.46 -40.70 36.66
C THR A 23 3.78 -40.35 35.20
N ASP A 24 4.81 -40.81 34.49
CA ASP A 24 6.08 -41.52 34.72
C ASP A 24 6.84 -41.46 33.36
N GLU A 25 8.15 -41.76 33.36
CA GLU A 25 9.06 -42.04 32.20
C GLU A 25 9.51 -40.82 31.33
N GLU A 26 10.75 -40.32 31.41
CA GLU A 26 12.05 -40.86 30.90
C GLU A 26 11.96 -41.20 29.40
N VAL A 27 12.68 -40.58 28.44
CA VAL A 27 14.14 -40.56 28.24
C VAL A 27 14.55 -39.35 27.36
N ALA A 28 15.77 -38.85 27.61
CA ALA A 28 16.47 -37.78 26.91
C ALA A 28 16.78 -38.05 25.42
N ALA A 29 16.92 -36.96 24.63
CA ALA A 29 17.98 -36.85 23.61
C ALA A 29 18.14 -35.40 23.11
N THR A 30 19.27 -34.80 23.49
CA THR A 30 19.94 -33.69 22.80
C THR A 30 20.09 -33.99 21.31
N SER A 31 19.73 -33.04 20.43
CA SER A 31 20.19 -33.06 19.03
C SER A 31 20.92 -31.76 18.71
N THR A 32 22.23 -31.89 18.75
CA THR A 32 23.25 -30.97 18.23
C THR A 32 23.11 -30.93 16.72
N VAL A 33 22.82 -29.76 16.13
CA VAL A 33 22.86 -29.59 14.67
C VAL A 33 24.30 -29.32 14.27
N THR A 34 24.99 -30.38 13.83
CA THR A 34 26.27 -30.29 13.11
C THR A 34 25.97 -29.94 11.65
N GLN A 35 26.50 -28.80 11.19
CA GLN A 35 26.48 -28.43 9.78
C GLN A 35 27.45 -29.34 9.01
N GLU A 36 26.93 -30.14 8.09
CA GLU A 36 27.73 -30.84 7.09
C GLU A 36 27.65 -30.05 5.78
N VAL A 37 28.81 -29.55 5.34
CA VAL A 37 29.01 -28.98 4.00
C VAL A 37 29.30 -30.14 3.07
N THR A 38 28.42 -30.39 2.11
CA THR A 38 28.73 -31.21 0.94
C THR A 38 28.38 -30.40 -0.31
N ALA A 39 29.44 -30.00 -1.01
CA ALA A 39 29.38 -29.53 -2.38
C ALA A 39 29.09 -30.72 -3.29
N ASP A 40 28.14 -30.57 -4.21
CA ASP A 40 28.11 -31.35 -5.44
C ASP A 40 27.65 -30.42 -6.58
N GLU A 41 28.60 -30.15 -7.48
CA GLU A 41 28.34 -29.59 -8.80
C GLU A 41 27.50 -30.57 -9.61
N THR A 42 26.41 -30.11 -10.23
CA THR A 42 26.10 -30.56 -11.59
C THR A 42 25.38 -29.45 -12.36
N THR A 43 26.18 -28.87 -13.25
CA THR A 43 25.82 -28.12 -14.45
C THR A 43 24.79 -28.87 -15.29
N THR A 44 23.73 -28.20 -15.78
CA THR A 44 23.35 -28.15 -17.21
C THR A 44 22.05 -27.36 -17.47
N ALA A 45 22.21 -26.23 -18.15
CA ALA A 45 21.35 -25.73 -19.22
C ALA A 45 22.28 -24.99 -20.21
N PRO A 46 21.96 -24.73 -21.50
CA PRO A 46 20.71 -24.99 -22.23
C PRO A 46 20.95 -25.74 -23.57
N SER A 47 19.89 -26.07 -24.30
CA SER A 47 19.98 -26.32 -25.75
C SER A 47 18.73 -25.84 -26.47
N ASN A 48 18.99 -24.93 -27.41
CA ASN A 48 18.07 -24.31 -28.34
C ASN A 48 17.42 -25.34 -29.26
N THR A 49 16.19 -25.08 -29.68
CA THR A 49 15.71 -25.55 -30.99
C THR A 49 15.22 -24.35 -31.77
N ASP A 50 15.95 -24.13 -32.87
CA ASP A 50 15.69 -23.24 -33.97
C ASP A 50 14.44 -23.70 -34.74
N GLY A 51 13.63 -22.75 -35.18
CA GLY A 51 12.39 -22.98 -35.92
C GLY A 51 11.87 -21.67 -36.50
N THR A 52 12.60 -21.15 -37.48
CA THR A 52 12.23 -20.06 -38.37
C THR A 52 10.92 -20.36 -39.10
N ASP A 53 10.00 -19.40 -39.13
CA ASP A 53 9.16 -19.14 -40.30
C ASP A 53 8.85 -17.64 -40.37
N ASP A 54 9.43 -17.01 -41.38
CA ASP A 54 9.19 -15.64 -41.82
C ASP A 54 7.75 -15.46 -42.30
N ASN A 55 7.10 -14.35 -41.95
CA ASN A 55 6.26 -13.68 -42.93
C ASN A 55 6.19 -12.17 -42.71
N ALA A 56 6.80 -11.45 -43.65
CA ALA A 56 6.71 -10.02 -43.84
C ALA A 56 5.37 -9.65 -44.50
N GLY A 57 4.91 -8.41 -44.28
CA GLY A 57 3.85 -7.83 -45.09
C GLY A 57 3.18 -6.65 -44.42
N GLY A 58 3.81 -5.48 -44.53
CA GLY A 58 3.19 -4.20 -44.21
C GLY A 58 2.20 -3.73 -45.29
N GLU A 59 1.62 -2.57 -44.97
CA GLU A 59 0.84 -1.66 -45.81
C GLU A 59 -0.60 -2.04 -46.16
N SER A 60 -1.53 -1.28 -45.57
CA SER A 60 -2.71 -0.83 -46.28
C SER A 60 -3.10 0.56 -45.80
N GLU A 61 -2.60 1.56 -46.51
CA GLU A 61 -3.31 2.83 -46.65
C GLU A 61 -4.32 2.67 -47.78
N ILE A 62 -5.58 3.08 -47.55
CA ILE A 62 -6.43 3.59 -48.61
C ILE A 62 -7.28 4.72 -48.08
N ALA A 63 -7.20 5.82 -48.81
CA ALA A 63 -7.78 7.12 -48.57
C ALA A 63 -9.25 7.21 -49.06
N GLU A 64 -9.95 8.21 -48.51
CA GLU A 64 -10.85 9.17 -49.18
C GLU A 64 -12.09 8.67 -49.96
N ASP A 65 -13.28 9.12 -49.53
CA ASP A 65 -13.96 10.30 -50.11
C ASP A 65 -15.51 10.18 -50.12
N SER A 66 -16.15 11.27 -49.68
CA SER A 66 -17.45 11.84 -50.12
C SER A 66 -18.75 11.01 -50.04
N ALA A 67 -19.94 11.57 -49.82
CA ALA A 67 -20.41 12.89 -49.40
C ALA A 67 -21.94 12.80 -49.25
N SER A 68 -22.50 13.74 -48.48
CA SER A 68 -23.85 14.32 -48.61
C SER A 68 -25.09 13.42 -48.43
N ASN A 69 -25.95 13.76 -47.47
CA ASN A 69 -26.96 14.78 -47.78
C ASN A 69 -27.60 15.40 -46.52
N SER A 70 -27.85 16.70 -46.68
CA SER A 70 -28.54 17.65 -45.84
C SER A 70 -29.98 17.25 -45.48
N THR A 71 -30.41 17.56 -44.26
CA THR A 71 -31.71 18.21 -44.03
C THR A 71 -31.59 19.04 -42.74
N GLY A 72 -31.54 20.36 -42.90
CA GLY A 72 -31.65 21.30 -41.80
C GLY A 72 -33.08 21.37 -41.28
N ILE A 73 -33.22 21.54 -39.96
CA ILE A 73 -34.42 22.02 -39.26
C ILE A 73 -33.92 22.90 -38.10
N PRO A 74 -34.56 24.06 -37.83
CA PRO A 74 -33.90 25.25 -37.30
C PRO A 74 -33.73 25.24 -35.78
N ALA A 75 -32.85 26.14 -35.33
CA ALA A 75 -32.72 26.55 -33.95
C ALA A 75 -34.04 27.16 -33.46
N GLU A 76 -34.64 26.53 -32.46
CA GLU A 76 -35.60 27.20 -31.57
C GLU A 76 -34.90 27.39 -30.24
N GLU A 77 -34.54 28.65 -29.96
CA GLU A 77 -34.38 29.16 -28.62
C GLU A 77 -35.67 28.86 -27.85
N ASP A 78 -35.60 28.03 -26.82
CA ASP A 78 -36.51 28.18 -25.70
C ASP A 78 -35.73 28.06 -24.39
N GLN A 79 -35.72 29.18 -23.69
CA GLN A 79 -35.06 29.37 -22.42
C GLN A 79 -35.87 28.65 -21.35
N ASN A 80 -35.39 27.48 -20.94
CA ASN A 80 -35.82 26.86 -19.69
C ASN A 80 -34.60 26.68 -18.78
N THR A 81 -33.97 27.79 -18.41
CA THR A 81 -33.10 27.87 -17.22
C THR A 81 -33.97 27.72 -15.98
N SER A 82 -34.34 26.47 -15.68
CA SER A 82 -34.63 26.08 -14.31
C SER A 82 -33.34 26.33 -13.53
N PRO A 83 -33.35 27.08 -12.41
CA PRO A 83 -32.17 27.15 -11.57
C PRO A 83 -31.94 25.73 -11.04
N GLU A 84 -30.89 25.08 -11.55
CA GLU A 84 -30.26 23.98 -10.85
C GLU A 84 -29.97 24.49 -9.44
N PRO A 85 -30.42 23.82 -8.37
CA PRO A 85 -30.11 24.27 -7.02
C PRO A 85 -28.59 24.39 -6.95
N GLU A 86 -28.11 25.59 -6.66
CA GLU A 86 -26.70 25.87 -6.39
C GLU A 86 -26.29 24.87 -5.30
N HIS A 87 -25.61 23.80 -5.71
CA HIS A 87 -24.87 22.97 -4.77
C HIS A 87 -23.89 23.97 -4.17
N PRO A 88 -23.98 24.29 -2.86
CA PRO A 88 -23.10 25.27 -2.28
C PRO A 88 -21.69 24.76 -2.55
N ASP A 89 -20.92 25.54 -3.31
CA ASP A 89 -19.51 25.34 -3.58
C ASP A 89 -18.86 24.92 -2.25
N GLN A 90 -18.68 23.62 -2.05
CA GLN A 90 -18.09 23.12 -0.81
C GLN A 90 -16.63 23.48 -0.95
N ALA A 91 -16.28 24.66 -0.44
CA ALA A 91 -14.91 25.08 -0.35
C ALA A 91 -14.11 23.93 0.28
N GLU A 92 -13.03 23.52 -0.39
CA GLU A 92 -12.16 22.49 0.13
C GLU A 92 -11.77 22.85 1.57
N PRO A 93 -11.81 21.89 2.51
CA PRO A 93 -11.55 22.17 3.91
C PRO A 93 -10.15 22.74 4.08
N THR A 94 -9.99 23.71 4.97
CA THR A 94 -8.65 24.20 5.32
C THR A 94 -7.83 23.08 5.97
N PRO A 95 -6.49 23.16 6.00
CA PRO A 95 -5.68 22.15 6.67
C PRO A 95 -6.05 21.91 8.13
N GLU A 96 -6.45 22.96 8.86
CA GLU A 96 -6.90 22.86 10.26
C GLU A 96 -8.25 22.16 10.37
N ASP A 97 -9.20 22.48 9.49
CA ASP A 97 -10.49 21.82 9.45
C ASP A 97 -10.33 20.33 9.08
N PHE A 98 -9.48 20.03 8.10
CA PHE A 98 -9.18 18.66 7.71
C PHE A 98 -8.54 17.87 8.85
N GLN A 99 -7.60 18.47 9.59
CA GLN A 99 -7.04 17.84 10.78
C GLN A 99 -8.10 17.53 11.83
N ALA A 100 -9.03 18.46 12.09
CA ALA A 100 -10.13 18.23 13.02
C ALA A 100 -11.06 17.10 12.56
N LEU A 101 -11.35 17.03 11.25
CA LEU A 101 -12.13 15.95 10.66
C LEU A 101 -11.44 14.59 10.84
N MET A 102 -10.15 14.48 10.51
CA MET A 102 -9.39 13.25 10.68
C MET A 102 -9.32 12.81 12.15
N ALA A 103 -9.16 13.75 13.08
CA ALA A 103 -9.13 13.45 14.51
C ALA A 103 -10.49 12.98 15.05
N GLU A 104 -11.59 13.52 14.54
CA GLU A 104 -12.94 13.09 14.90
C GLU A 104 -13.26 11.72 14.30
N GLU A 105 -12.90 11.49 13.04
CA GLU A 105 -13.04 10.20 12.38
C GLU A 105 -12.25 9.12 13.14
N MET A 106 -11.03 9.42 13.59
CA MET A 106 -10.25 8.51 14.43
C MET A 106 -10.85 8.23 15.81
N ARG A 107 -11.61 9.17 16.38
CA ARG A 107 -12.34 8.91 17.64
C ARG A 107 -13.51 7.97 17.43
N ASN A 108 -14.20 8.08 16.29
CA ASN A 108 -15.43 7.35 16.02
C ASN A 108 -15.19 6.01 15.32
N ASN A 109 -14.21 5.96 14.41
CA ASN A 109 -13.93 4.90 13.44
C ASN A 109 -12.42 4.55 13.41
N GLY A 110 -11.76 4.54 14.57
CA GLY A 110 -10.30 4.39 14.69
C GLY A 110 -9.77 2.96 14.72
N ASN A 111 -10.60 1.93 14.52
CA ASN A 111 -10.14 0.54 14.48
C ASN A 111 -9.90 0.11 13.03
N VAL A 112 -8.90 -0.76 12.82
CA VAL A 112 -8.68 -1.38 11.51
C VAL A 112 -9.94 -2.14 11.07
N GLY A 113 -10.36 -1.91 9.82
CA GLY A 113 -11.60 -2.41 9.23
C GLY A 113 -12.81 -1.49 9.42
N ASP A 114 -12.70 -0.42 10.22
CA ASP A 114 -13.77 0.58 10.30
C ASP A 114 -13.87 1.37 8.99
N THR A 115 -15.09 1.79 8.66
CA THR A 115 -15.30 2.73 7.56
C THR A 115 -14.80 4.10 7.98
N PHE A 116 -13.92 4.67 7.17
CA PHE A 116 -13.26 5.94 7.40
C PHE A 116 -13.59 6.88 6.23
N THR A 117 -14.02 8.11 6.49
CA THR A 117 -14.42 9.03 5.40
C THR A 117 -13.33 10.05 5.08
N ILE A 118 -12.88 10.11 3.83
CA ILE A 118 -11.91 11.10 3.32
C ILE A 118 -12.50 11.75 2.08
N ASP A 119 -12.60 13.08 2.06
CA ASP A 119 -13.17 13.87 0.95
C ASP A 119 -14.57 13.38 0.52
N GLY A 120 -15.38 12.98 1.51
CA GLY A 120 -16.72 12.44 1.31
C GLY A 120 -16.76 11.04 0.71
N GLN A 121 -15.62 10.41 0.44
CA GLN A 121 -15.52 9.03 -0.02
C GLN A 121 -15.39 8.08 1.17
N PRO A 122 -16.21 7.01 1.22
CA PRO A 122 -16.01 5.96 2.19
C PRO A 122 -14.76 5.14 1.81
N THR A 123 -13.87 5.00 2.78
CA THR A 123 -12.64 4.20 2.71
C THR A 123 -12.64 3.21 3.88
N GLU A 124 -11.76 2.22 3.85
CA GLU A 124 -11.53 1.30 4.97
C GLU A 124 -10.22 1.67 5.66
N LEU A 125 -10.24 1.81 6.99
CA LEU A 125 -9.04 2.03 7.78
C LEU A 125 -8.20 0.75 7.82
N CYS A 126 -7.00 0.79 7.26
CA CYS A 126 -6.13 -0.38 7.13
C CYS A 126 -5.01 -0.39 8.16
N ILE A 127 -4.45 0.78 8.45
CA ILE A 127 -3.35 0.92 9.40
C ILE A 127 -3.61 2.13 10.27
N HIS A 128 -3.44 1.96 11.57
CA HIS A 128 -3.49 3.02 12.56
C HIS A 128 -2.10 3.18 13.18
N GLY A 129 -1.42 4.26 12.82
CA GLY A 129 -0.10 4.63 13.33
C GLY A 129 1.00 3.66 12.93
N ASP A 130 1.62 3.89 11.78
CA ASP A 130 2.72 3.10 11.22
C ASP A 130 4.11 3.69 11.51
N GLY A 131 4.16 4.96 11.92
CA GLY A 131 5.39 5.74 11.96
C GLY A 131 5.46 6.70 10.78
N PHE A 132 6.63 7.21 10.44
CA PHE A 132 6.84 8.04 9.25
C PHE A 132 5.98 9.32 9.16
N GLY A 133 5.50 9.81 10.31
CA GLY A 133 4.62 10.98 10.39
C GLY A 133 3.16 10.71 9.99
N LEU A 134 2.75 9.46 9.80
CA LEU A 134 1.38 9.07 9.48
C LEU A 134 0.60 8.64 10.73
N ASN A 135 -0.70 8.94 10.74
CA ASN A 135 -1.66 8.53 11.74
C ASN A 135 -2.54 7.38 11.22
N VAL A 136 -2.88 7.41 9.93
CA VAL A 136 -3.76 6.46 9.26
C VAL A 136 -3.31 6.15 7.83
N VAL A 137 -3.59 4.93 7.42
CA VAL A 137 -3.62 4.51 6.02
C VAL A 137 -4.97 3.90 5.74
N THR A 138 -5.65 4.37 4.70
CA THR A 138 -6.98 3.90 4.30
C THR A 138 -7.02 3.53 2.82
N THR A 139 -7.95 2.67 2.44
CA THR A 139 -8.11 2.21 1.06
C THR A 139 -9.53 2.44 0.54
N GLY A 140 -9.65 2.76 -0.75
CA GLY A 140 -10.93 2.78 -1.46
C GLY A 140 -11.39 1.37 -1.87
N ALA A 141 -12.59 1.30 -2.45
CA ALA A 141 -13.28 0.03 -2.74
C ALA A 141 -12.53 -0.94 -3.70
N ASN A 142 -11.59 -0.45 -4.50
CA ASN A 142 -10.84 -1.26 -5.48
C ASN A 142 -9.45 -1.70 -4.99
N ALA A 143 -9.12 -1.44 -3.72
CA ALA A 143 -7.88 -1.91 -3.12
C ALA A 143 -8.15 -2.50 -1.74
N SER A 144 -7.36 -3.51 -1.37
CA SER A 144 -7.45 -4.17 -0.06
C SER A 144 -6.48 -3.55 0.93
N CYS A 145 -6.71 -3.78 2.23
CA CYS A 145 -5.75 -3.38 3.26
C CYS A 145 -4.39 -4.10 3.14
N ASP A 146 -4.36 -5.32 2.61
CA ASP A 146 -3.10 -5.99 2.27
C ASP A 146 -2.33 -5.22 1.19
N PHE A 147 -3.03 -4.73 0.16
CA PHE A 147 -2.40 -3.89 -0.87
C PHE A 147 -1.92 -2.54 -0.32
N ALA A 148 -2.69 -1.91 0.56
CA ALA A 148 -2.29 -0.66 1.21
C ALA A 148 -1.02 -0.84 2.07
N SER A 149 -0.86 -2.02 2.71
CA SER A 149 0.33 -2.35 3.50
C SER A 149 1.58 -2.50 2.63
N GLU A 150 1.47 -3.21 1.50
CA GLU A 150 2.57 -3.34 0.53
C GLU A 150 2.94 -1.99 -0.10
N LEU A 151 1.95 -1.14 -0.37
CA LEU A 151 2.19 0.21 -0.88
C LEU A 151 2.98 1.04 0.13
N LEU A 152 2.59 0.99 1.40
CA LEU A 152 3.30 1.70 2.47
C LEU A 152 4.73 1.17 2.64
N GLU A 153 4.93 -0.15 2.64
CA GLU A 153 6.26 -0.77 2.75
C GLU A 153 7.17 -0.35 1.59
N ALA A 154 6.66 -0.40 0.35
CA ALA A 154 7.39 0.05 -0.82
C ALA A 154 7.74 1.55 -0.76
N ALA A 155 6.84 2.39 -0.24
CA ALA A 155 7.07 3.82 -0.09
C ALA A 155 8.02 4.19 1.06
N THR A 156 8.21 3.30 2.04
CA THR A 156 8.97 3.58 3.27
C THR A 156 10.26 2.75 3.43
N THR A 157 10.61 1.92 2.44
CA THR A 157 11.72 0.95 2.50
C THR A 157 13.04 1.54 3.02
N ASP A 158 13.38 2.78 2.62
CA ASP A 158 14.64 3.44 2.99
C ASP A 158 14.49 4.53 4.08
N LEU A 159 13.32 4.60 4.72
CA LEU A 159 13.00 5.64 5.69
C LEU A 159 13.19 5.16 7.13
N ASN A 160 13.53 6.10 8.02
CA ASN A 160 13.50 5.86 9.46
C ASN A 160 12.14 6.34 10.05
N PRO A 161 11.31 5.44 10.61
CA PRO A 161 9.96 5.78 11.09
C PRO A 161 9.92 6.80 12.22
N THR A 162 11.03 7.03 12.92
CA THR A 162 11.11 7.97 14.06
C THR A 162 11.73 9.31 13.73
N GLU A 163 12.47 9.40 12.61
CA GLU A 163 13.26 10.59 12.26
C GLU A 163 12.78 11.27 10.98
N GLN A 164 12.07 10.55 10.12
CA GLN A 164 11.71 11.00 8.78
C GLN A 164 10.20 10.90 8.57
N SER A 165 9.66 11.87 7.83
CA SER A 165 8.28 11.86 7.36
C SER A 165 8.24 11.33 5.94
N ILE A 166 7.33 10.41 5.66
CA ILE A 166 7.10 9.90 4.30
C ILE A 166 6.72 11.03 3.33
N ARG A 167 6.13 12.12 3.82
CA ARG A 167 5.73 13.29 2.99
C ARG A 167 6.91 14.02 2.35
N ASP A 168 8.09 13.92 2.95
CA ASP A 168 9.28 14.63 2.47
C ASP A 168 9.97 13.87 1.33
N THR A 169 9.68 12.57 1.19
CA THR A 169 10.39 11.66 0.31
C THR A 169 9.47 10.82 -0.57
N MET A 170 8.15 10.98 -0.46
CA MET A 170 7.15 10.22 -1.21
C MET A 170 7.45 10.28 -2.72
N PRO A 171 7.78 9.14 -3.36
CA PRO A 171 7.96 9.11 -4.80
C PRO A 171 6.66 9.49 -5.51
N GLN A 172 6.77 10.24 -6.61
CA GLN A 172 5.59 10.59 -7.40
C GLN A 172 4.95 9.36 -8.04
N ALA A 173 5.75 8.38 -8.46
CA ALA A 173 5.26 7.14 -9.03
C ALA A 173 6.21 5.98 -8.68
N PHE A 174 5.65 4.81 -8.36
CA PHE A 174 6.40 3.59 -8.10
C PHE A 174 5.55 2.34 -8.30
N GLU A 175 6.20 1.17 -8.37
CA GLU A 175 5.55 -0.12 -8.56
C GLU A 175 5.27 -0.81 -7.23
N VAL A 176 4.07 -1.37 -7.09
CA VAL A 176 3.63 -2.15 -5.93
C VAL A 176 3.04 -3.47 -6.40
N THR A 177 3.46 -4.58 -5.81
CA THR A 177 2.91 -5.91 -6.14
C THR A 177 1.78 -6.24 -5.18
N SER A 178 0.59 -6.52 -5.71
CA SER A 178 -0.56 -6.89 -4.90
C SER A 178 -0.46 -8.35 -4.45
N PRO A 179 -0.60 -8.64 -3.14
CA PRO A 179 -0.59 -10.01 -2.64
C PRO A 179 -1.90 -10.73 -2.95
N VAL A 180 -2.98 -9.98 -3.22
CA VAL A 180 -4.30 -10.52 -3.55
C VAL A 180 -4.36 -11.00 -5.00
N THR A 181 -3.86 -10.18 -5.94
CA THR A 181 -3.95 -10.47 -7.38
C THR A 181 -2.65 -11.01 -7.98
N ASN A 182 -1.52 -10.93 -7.26
CA ASN A 182 -0.17 -11.24 -7.74
C ASN A 182 0.24 -10.42 -8.97
N GLN A 183 -0.37 -9.26 -9.16
CA GLN A 183 -0.04 -8.32 -10.23
C GLN A 183 0.73 -7.12 -9.66
N THR A 184 1.65 -6.60 -10.47
CA THR A 184 2.36 -5.35 -10.17
C THR A 184 1.63 -4.19 -10.80
N TYR A 185 1.36 -3.17 -10.00
CA TYR A 185 0.65 -1.95 -10.40
C TYR A 185 1.57 -0.75 -10.21
N THR A 186 1.56 0.16 -11.17
CA THR A 186 2.12 1.49 -10.99
C THR A 186 1.10 2.34 -10.23
N MET A 187 1.56 2.97 -9.14
CA MET A 187 0.79 3.89 -8.33
C MET A 187 1.39 5.28 -8.44
N ASP A 188 0.56 6.28 -8.71
CA ASP A 188 0.91 7.69 -8.74
C ASP A 188 0.45 8.34 -7.43
N CYS A 189 1.38 8.96 -6.71
CA CYS A 189 1.16 9.56 -5.40
C CYS A 189 1.42 11.06 -5.41
N SER A 190 0.62 11.80 -4.65
CA SER A 190 0.82 13.22 -4.42
C SER A 190 0.39 13.64 -3.03
N THR A 191 1.09 14.61 -2.46
CA THR A 191 0.76 15.22 -1.16
C THR A 191 0.12 16.58 -1.40
N ASP A 192 -1.04 16.82 -0.80
CA ASP A 192 -1.74 18.10 -0.90
C ASP A 192 -1.37 19.10 0.23
N ALA A 193 -1.97 20.29 0.20
CA ALA A 193 -1.74 21.34 1.20
C ALA A 193 -2.25 20.98 2.61
N ARG A 194 -3.11 19.96 2.73
CA ARG A 194 -3.66 19.45 3.99
C ARG A 194 -2.79 18.34 4.57
N ASN A 195 -1.67 18.00 3.92
CA ASN A 195 -0.77 16.89 4.25
C ASN A 195 -1.41 15.52 4.04
N LEU A 196 -2.46 15.42 3.22
CA LEU A 196 -3.01 14.15 2.78
C LEU A 196 -2.19 13.66 1.59
N ILE A 197 -1.66 12.44 1.69
CA ILE A 197 -1.09 11.76 0.53
C ILE A 197 -2.19 10.93 -0.11
N THR A 198 -2.38 11.13 -1.41
CA THR A 198 -3.31 10.33 -2.22
C THR A 198 -2.50 9.57 -3.26
N CYS A 199 -2.62 8.25 -3.25
CA CYS A 199 -2.03 7.34 -4.22
C CYS A 199 -3.12 6.70 -5.06
N THR A 200 -3.04 6.81 -6.38
CA THR A 200 -3.99 6.24 -7.33
C THR A 200 -3.29 5.42 -8.39
N GLY A 201 -3.88 4.33 -8.85
CA GLY A 201 -3.27 3.53 -9.92
C GLY A 201 -3.97 2.20 -10.17
N GLY A 202 -3.38 1.38 -11.04
CA GLY A 202 -3.90 0.05 -11.38
C GLY A 202 -5.37 0.05 -11.80
N ASP A 203 -6.16 -0.84 -11.19
CA ASP A 203 -7.60 -1.03 -11.45
C ASP A 203 -8.50 0.01 -10.75
N ASN A 204 -8.15 1.31 -10.82
CA ASN A 204 -8.76 2.40 -10.04
C ASN A 204 -8.61 2.21 -8.53
N ALA A 205 -7.48 1.65 -8.10
CA ALA A 205 -7.10 1.59 -6.69
C ALA A 205 -6.83 3.00 -6.17
N VAL A 206 -7.27 3.28 -4.95
CA VAL A 206 -7.00 4.53 -4.24
C VAL A 206 -6.58 4.19 -2.82
N VAL A 207 -5.46 4.76 -2.38
CA VAL A 207 -4.95 4.66 -1.01
C VAL A 207 -4.68 6.07 -0.51
N TYR A 208 -5.17 6.38 0.69
CA TYR A 208 -4.92 7.64 1.37
C TYR A 208 -4.05 7.43 2.59
N MET A 209 -3.08 8.32 2.81
CA MET A 209 -2.20 8.31 3.97
C MET A 209 -2.18 9.70 4.64
N TYR A 210 -2.43 9.75 5.95
CA TYR A 210 -2.47 10.98 6.74
C TYR A 210 -1.91 10.78 8.14
#